data_AF-A0A1I4PUG0-F1
#
_entry.id   AF-A0A1I4PUG0-F1
#
_cell.length_a   1.000
_cell.length_b   1.000
_cell.length_c   1.000
_cell.angle_alpha   90.00
_cell.angle_beta   90.00
_cell.angle_gamma   90.00
#
_symmetry.space_group_name_H-M   'P 1'
#
loop_
_entity.id
_entity.type
_entity.pdbx_description
1 polymer ?
#
loop_
_entity_poly.entity_id
_entity_poly.type
_entity_poly.pdbx_seq_one_letter_code
_entity_poly.pdbx_strand_id
1 'polypeptide(L)'
;MKIREIISQYCINTEKKGNGITIYTLDVPEPLETPEVFSYLDQLSEEPLRRIWASDAYRMIITEIDGKLTVYEHVRMANYRIQLTDLQEKYEVQKEADLTDLADAFAFAVGAHSYDLRKSGTLYISHPMDVASTLLKENASIELVMAGLLHDVVEDTDVDIGTIADKYGQQVADYVNAVTEPEELREPATGDKARTWKQRKEHTIMDIKSADRDVKLLSCADKLANIRDLISELRMQGEGFWDNFNAAKEEQEWYYRSMLEAFATGPQSIEDTHAYRELKVCVEELF
;
A
#
# COMPACT_ATOMS: atom_id res chain seq x y z
N MET A 1 -25.74 17.14 -1.24
CA MET A 1 -25.87 17.63 0.15
C MET A 1 -24.77 17.01 0.95
N LYS A 2 -24.00 17.77 1.75
CA LYS A 2 -22.85 17.20 2.47
C LYS A 2 -23.34 16.31 3.61
N ILE A 3 -22.67 15.18 3.92
CA ILE A 3 -23.08 14.24 4.99
C ILE A 3 -23.36 14.97 6.32
N ARG A 4 -22.53 15.95 6.67
CA ARG A 4 -22.71 16.81 7.85
C ARG A 4 -24.04 17.59 7.88
N GLU A 5 -24.58 17.96 6.72
CA GLU A 5 -25.88 18.64 6.56
C GLU A 5 -27.03 17.64 6.67
N ILE A 6 -26.86 16.41 6.19
CA ILE A 6 -27.83 15.31 6.38
C ILE A 6 -27.99 15.00 7.87
N ILE A 7 -26.85 14.84 8.57
CA ILE A 7 -26.85 14.54 10.01
C ILE A 7 -27.47 15.70 10.79
N SER A 8 -27.08 16.95 10.52
CA SER A 8 -27.58 18.08 11.31
C SER A 8 -29.06 18.38 11.10
N GLN A 9 -29.61 18.07 9.92
CA GLN A 9 -31.00 18.39 9.58
C GLN A 9 -31.98 17.25 9.83
N TYR A 10 -31.55 15.99 9.69
CA TYR A 10 -32.46 14.84 9.66
C TYR A 10 -32.19 13.78 10.73
N CYS A 11 -31.09 13.89 11.50
CA CYS A 11 -30.79 12.97 12.61
C CYS A 11 -31.69 13.22 13.81
N ILE A 12 -32.30 12.15 14.33
CA ILE A 12 -33.19 12.19 15.49
C ILE A 12 -32.59 11.46 16.67
N ASN A 13 -31.81 10.42 16.39
CA ASN A 13 -31.09 9.67 17.40
C ASN A 13 -29.85 9.02 16.79
N THR A 14 -28.88 8.65 17.65
CA THR A 14 -27.68 7.92 17.24
C THR A 14 -27.43 6.73 18.14
N GLU A 15 -26.92 5.64 17.58
CA GLU A 15 -26.52 4.45 18.34
C GLU A 15 -25.16 3.94 17.85
N LYS A 16 -24.22 3.71 18.77
CA LYS A 16 -22.91 3.13 18.45
C LYS A 16 -23.06 1.61 18.32
N LYS A 17 -22.69 1.06 17.15
CA LYS A 17 -22.72 -0.39 16.88
C LYS A 17 -21.40 -0.83 16.28
N GLY A 18 -20.61 -1.58 17.04
CA GLY A 18 -19.23 -1.93 16.65
C GLY A 18 -18.39 -0.67 16.41
N ASN A 19 -17.75 -0.60 15.24
CA ASN A 19 -16.92 0.53 14.81
C ASN A 19 -17.71 1.63 14.05
N GLY A 20 -19.05 1.52 13.95
CA GLY A 20 -19.90 2.47 13.25
C GLY A 20 -20.87 3.23 14.17
N ILE A 21 -21.44 4.32 13.65
CA ILE A 21 -22.52 5.09 14.29
C ILE A 21 -23.78 4.97 13.43
N THR A 22 -24.81 4.34 13.96
CA THR A 22 -26.14 4.30 13.36
C THR A 22 -26.83 5.64 13.59
N ILE A 23 -27.41 6.23 12.55
CA ILE A 23 -28.12 7.51 12.59
C ILE A 23 -29.58 7.28 12.20
N TYR A 24 -30.49 7.54 13.13
CA TYR A 24 -31.92 7.39 12.90
C TYR A 24 -32.49 8.67 12.30
N THR A 25 -33.17 8.57 11.15
CA THR A 25 -33.80 9.69 10.43
C THR A 25 -35.27 9.40 10.13
N LEU A 26 -36.15 10.42 10.08
CA LEU A 26 -37.59 10.25 9.78
C LEU A 26 -37.91 10.41 8.30
N ASP A 27 -37.17 11.24 7.57
CA ASP A 27 -37.43 11.57 6.17
C ASP A 27 -36.10 11.65 5.40
N VAL A 28 -35.71 10.56 4.73
CA VAL A 28 -34.47 10.51 3.94
C VAL A 28 -34.71 11.22 2.61
N PRO A 29 -33.93 12.26 2.25
CA PRO A 29 -34.04 12.86 0.91
C PRO A 29 -33.62 11.87 -0.18
N GLU A 30 -34.13 12.02 -1.40
CA GLU A 30 -33.80 11.13 -2.52
C GLU A 30 -32.28 11.01 -2.76
N PRO A 31 -31.79 9.82 -3.13
CA PRO A 31 -30.36 9.56 -3.26
C PRO A 31 -29.74 10.40 -4.38
N LEU A 32 -28.54 10.95 -4.10
CA LEU A 32 -27.61 11.35 -5.16
C LEU A 32 -27.01 10.07 -5.72
N GLU A 33 -27.01 9.91 -7.04
CA GLU A 33 -26.54 8.70 -7.74
C GLU A 33 -25.17 8.22 -7.23
N THR A 34 -25.04 6.91 -7.02
CA THR A 34 -23.78 6.27 -6.66
C THR A 34 -22.75 6.57 -7.75
N PRO A 35 -21.60 7.22 -7.44
CA PRO A 35 -20.54 7.38 -8.41
C PRO A 35 -20.12 6.01 -8.94
N GLU A 36 -19.94 5.88 -10.26
CA GLU A 36 -19.73 4.61 -10.96
C GLU A 36 -18.62 3.73 -10.34
N VAL A 37 -17.59 4.38 -9.78
CA VAL A 37 -16.45 3.78 -9.05
C VAL A 37 -16.84 2.93 -7.82
N PHE A 38 -18.04 3.10 -7.27
CA PHE A 38 -18.53 2.36 -6.10
C PHE A 38 -19.61 1.32 -6.41
N SER A 39 -19.99 1.15 -7.67
CA SER A 39 -21.02 0.18 -8.10
C SER A 39 -20.69 -1.28 -7.73
N TYR A 40 -19.40 -1.61 -7.54
CA TYR A 40 -18.97 -2.94 -7.10
C TYR A 40 -19.33 -3.25 -5.63
N LEU A 41 -19.53 -2.23 -4.78
CA LEU A 41 -19.90 -2.43 -3.38
C LEU A 41 -21.33 -2.97 -3.25
N ASP A 42 -22.21 -2.66 -4.20
CA ASP A 42 -23.56 -3.22 -4.27
C ASP A 42 -23.53 -4.74 -4.53
N GLN A 43 -22.44 -5.26 -5.11
CA GLN A 43 -22.26 -6.69 -5.39
C GLN A 43 -21.67 -7.47 -4.20
N LEU A 44 -21.10 -6.79 -3.20
CA LEU A 44 -20.43 -7.40 -2.04
C LEU A 44 -21.34 -7.53 -0.81
N SER A 45 -22.59 -7.06 -0.90
CA SER A 45 -23.55 -7.07 0.20
C SER A 45 -24.67 -8.05 -0.07
N GLU A 46 -24.79 -9.11 0.74
CA GLU A 46 -25.94 -10.03 0.68
C GLU A 46 -27.25 -9.41 1.21
N GLU A 47 -27.19 -8.19 1.76
CA GLU A 47 -28.36 -7.50 2.32
C GLU A 47 -29.22 -6.80 1.24
N PRO A 48 -30.50 -7.18 1.06
CA PRO A 48 -31.41 -6.53 0.13
C PRO A 48 -31.62 -5.05 0.49
N LEU A 49 -31.75 -4.18 -0.52
CA LEU A 49 -32.08 -2.74 -0.40
C LEU A 49 -30.99 -1.83 0.19
N ARG A 50 -29.77 -2.35 0.38
CA ARG A 50 -28.63 -1.54 0.81
C ARG A 50 -28.32 -0.41 -0.18
N ARG A 51 -28.26 0.84 0.29
CA ARG A 51 -27.82 2.01 -0.50
C ARG A 51 -26.63 2.69 0.14
N ILE A 52 -25.63 3.08 -0.66
CA ILE A 52 -24.34 3.59 -0.17
C ILE A 52 -24.13 5.08 -0.51
N TRP A 53 -23.72 5.90 0.47
CA TRP A 53 -23.30 7.29 0.25
C TRP A 53 -21.86 7.54 0.70
N ALA A 54 -21.15 8.47 0.05
CA ALA A 54 -19.79 8.88 0.42
C ALA A 54 -19.70 10.39 0.71
N SER A 55 -18.80 10.80 1.63
CA SER A 55 -18.44 12.22 1.82
C SER A 55 -17.47 12.70 0.72
N ASP A 56 -17.47 14.01 0.43
CA ASP A 56 -16.52 14.69 -0.48
C ASP A 56 -15.02 14.37 -0.24
N ALA A 57 -14.65 13.82 0.92
CA ALA A 57 -13.29 13.43 1.30
C ALA A 57 -13.15 11.94 1.68
N TYR A 58 -14.08 11.07 1.26
CA TYR A 58 -14.03 9.60 1.45
C TYR A 58 -13.96 9.08 2.91
N ARG A 59 -14.27 9.91 3.91
CA ARG A 59 -14.17 9.56 5.35
C ARG A 59 -15.34 8.73 5.88
N MET A 60 -16.51 8.83 5.25
CA MET A 60 -17.75 8.21 5.73
C MET A 60 -18.48 7.47 4.62
N ILE A 61 -18.92 6.25 4.91
CA ILE A 61 -19.87 5.46 4.11
C ILE A 61 -21.18 5.42 4.86
N ILE A 62 -22.24 6.02 4.31
CA ILE A 62 -23.58 5.85 4.88
C ILE A 62 -24.23 4.65 4.19
N THR A 63 -24.92 3.81 4.96
CA THR A 63 -25.68 2.67 4.46
C THR A 63 -27.15 2.83 4.84
N GLU A 64 -28.07 2.78 3.88
CA GLU A 64 -29.52 2.70 4.16
C GLU A 64 -29.98 1.25 4.21
N ILE A 65 -30.69 0.85 5.27
CA ILE A 65 -31.40 -0.43 5.35
C ILE A 65 -32.78 -0.15 5.98
N ASP A 66 -33.87 -0.45 5.26
CA ASP A 66 -35.26 -0.24 5.70
C ASP A 66 -35.54 1.17 6.27
N GLY A 67 -35.04 2.22 5.60
CA GLY A 67 -35.22 3.62 6.02
C GLY A 67 -34.33 4.06 7.20
N LYS A 68 -33.39 3.23 7.65
CA LYS A 68 -32.42 3.57 8.69
C LYS A 68 -31.05 3.83 8.08
N LEU A 69 -30.42 4.94 8.48
CA LEU A 69 -29.08 5.30 8.03
C LEU A 69 -28.04 4.76 9.00
N THR A 70 -26.99 4.11 8.49
CA THR A 70 -25.83 3.73 9.29
C THR A 70 -24.60 4.38 8.72
N VAL A 71 -23.97 5.27 9.48
CA VAL A 71 -22.72 5.93 9.07
C VAL A 71 -21.56 5.12 9.60
N TYR A 72 -20.85 4.49 8.68
CA TYR A 72 -19.56 3.88 8.94
C TYR A 72 -18.48 4.92 8.70
N GLU A 73 -17.54 5.05 9.63
CA GLU A 73 -16.19 5.47 9.27
C GLU A 73 -15.72 4.44 8.22
N HIS A 74 -15.30 4.95 7.06
CA HIS A 74 -15.15 4.20 5.80
C HIS A 74 -14.85 2.70 6.00
N VAL A 75 -15.66 1.78 5.46
CA VAL A 75 -15.46 0.33 5.61
C VAL A 75 -14.03 -0.09 5.26
N ARG A 76 -13.39 0.60 4.30
CA ARG A 76 -11.96 0.37 4.07
C ARG A 76 -11.08 0.87 5.21
N MET A 77 -11.28 2.08 5.75
CA MET A 77 -10.53 2.54 6.94
C MET A 77 -10.78 1.66 8.17
N ALA A 78 -12.00 1.14 8.35
CA ALA A 78 -12.28 0.15 9.38
C ALA A 78 -11.53 -1.17 9.16
N ASN A 79 -11.51 -1.69 7.92
CA ASN A 79 -10.73 -2.88 7.57
C ASN A 79 -9.22 -2.65 7.68
N TYR A 80 -8.74 -1.47 7.30
CA TYR A 80 -7.35 -1.07 7.40
C TYR A 80 -6.92 -0.89 8.85
N ARG A 81 -7.78 -0.29 9.67
CA ARG A 81 -7.58 -0.18 11.11
C ARG A 81 -7.57 -1.55 11.74
N ILE A 82 -8.45 -2.48 11.34
CA ILE A 82 -8.39 -3.88 11.80
C ILE A 82 -7.06 -4.52 11.41
N GLN A 83 -6.62 -4.40 10.14
CA GLN A 83 -5.33 -4.96 9.70
C GLN A 83 -4.14 -4.34 10.43
N LEU A 84 -4.15 -3.03 10.68
CA LEU A 84 -3.10 -2.34 11.44
C LEU A 84 -3.15 -2.67 12.93
N THR A 85 -4.34 -2.88 13.52
CA THR A 85 -4.50 -3.36 14.89
C THR A 85 -4.04 -4.81 15.01
N ASP A 86 -4.31 -5.68 14.03
CA ASP A 86 -3.79 -7.05 14.00
C ASP A 86 -2.26 -7.04 13.93
N LEU A 87 -1.67 -6.13 13.15
CA LEU A 87 -0.22 -5.90 13.11
C LEU A 87 0.30 -5.34 14.45
N GLN A 88 -0.42 -4.41 15.06
CA GLN A 88 -0.07 -3.82 16.36
C GLN A 88 -0.07 -4.84 17.49
N GLU A 89 -1.09 -5.68 17.58
CA GLU A 89 -1.18 -6.76 18.57
C GLU A 89 -0.07 -7.79 18.34
N LYS A 90 0.20 -8.13 17.07
CA LYS A 90 1.23 -9.10 16.71
C LYS A 90 2.66 -8.62 16.97
N TYR A 91 2.92 -7.32 16.84
CA TYR A 91 4.27 -6.73 16.93
C TYR A 91 4.42 -5.68 18.04
N GLU A 92 3.50 -5.66 19.01
CA GLU A 92 3.53 -4.83 20.22
C GLU A 92 3.75 -3.32 19.97
N VAL A 93 3.17 -2.75 18.90
CA VAL A 93 3.25 -1.30 18.65
C VAL A 93 2.52 -0.53 19.76
N GLN A 94 3.25 0.28 20.53
CA GLN A 94 2.78 0.72 21.86
C GLN A 94 2.00 2.04 21.88
N LYS A 95 2.04 2.86 20.82
CA LYS A 95 1.40 4.18 20.82
C LYS A 95 0.21 4.25 19.85
N GLU A 96 -0.90 4.76 20.35
CA GLU A 96 -2.10 5.02 19.55
C GLU A 96 -1.88 6.08 18.45
N ALA A 97 -0.95 7.02 18.68
CA ALA A 97 -0.51 7.98 17.67
C ALA A 97 0.17 7.27 16.48
N ASP A 98 1.09 6.34 16.75
CA ASP A 98 1.81 5.58 15.72
C ASP A 98 0.84 4.79 14.82
N LEU A 99 -0.20 4.19 15.39
CA LEU A 99 -1.27 3.53 14.62
C LEU A 99 -2.06 4.48 13.74
N THR A 100 -2.30 5.69 14.25
CA THR A 100 -3.09 6.71 13.54
C THR A 100 -2.30 7.19 12.34
N ASP A 101 -1.00 7.42 12.50
CA ASP A 101 -0.11 7.86 11.43
C ASP A 101 0.08 6.76 10.37
N LEU A 102 0.22 5.49 10.80
CA LEU A 102 0.24 4.34 9.87
C LEU A 102 -1.07 4.19 9.10
N ALA A 103 -2.22 4.39 9.76
CA ALA A 103 -3.52 4.31 9.11
C ALA A 103 -3.72 5.44 8.09
N ASP A 104 -3.24 6.65 8.39
CA ASP A 104 -3.29 7.78 7.47
C ASP A 104 -2.36 7.58 6.27
N ALA A 105 -1.09 7.20 6.50
CA ALA A 105 -0.13 6.91 5.43
C ALA A 105 -0.64 5.82 4.49
N PHE A 106 -1.23 4.76 5.04
CA PHE A 106 -1.82 3.70 4.24
C PHE A 106 -3.05 4.18 3.46
N ALA A 107 -3.98 4.90 4.10
CA ALA A 107 -5.14 5.46 3.41
C ALA A 107 -4.72 6.43 2.29
N PHE A 108 -3.65 7.19 2.50
CA PHE A 108 -3.07 8.07 1.51
C PHE A 108 -2.47 7.31 0.33
N ALA A 109 -1.67 6.27 0.57
CA ALA A 109 -1.15 5.42 -0.49
C ALA A 109 -2.28 4.82 -1.32
N VAL A 110 -3.28 4.21 -0.67
CA VAL A 110 -4.46 3.67 -1.38
C VAL A 110 -5.17 4.76 -2.19
N GLY A 111 -5.35 5.94 -1.60
CA GLY A 111 -5.97 7.09 -2.25
C GLY A 111 -5.22 7.51 -3.52
N ALA A 112 -3.90 7.61 -3.45
CA ALA A 112 -3.04 8.01 -4.56
C ALA A 112 -3.09 7.01 -5.73
N HIS A 113 -3.08 5.70 -5.44
CA HIS A 113 -3.12 4.65 -6.46
C HIS A 113 -4.54 4.31 -6.95
N SER A 114 -5.61 4.94 -6.41
CA SER A 114 -7.01 4.61 -6.78
C SER A 114 -7.36 4.83 -8.25
N TYR A 115 -6.51 5.56 -8.99
CA TYR A 115 -6.73 5.84 -10.41
C TYR A 115 -6.07 4.81 -11.34
N ASP A 116 -5.20 3.94 -10.83
CA ASP A 116 -4.53 2.88 -11.60
C ASP A 116 -4.86 1.49 -11.04
N LEU A 117 -5.79 0.80 -11.69
CA LEU A 117 -5.92 -0.64 -11.54
C LEU A 117 -4.65 -1.30 -12.10
N ARG A 118 -3.94 -2.11 -11.31
CA ARG A 118 -2.86 -2.96 -11.86
C ARG A 118 -3.43 -3.83 -12.99
N LYS A 119 -2.58 -4.14 -13.98
CA LYS A 119 -2.89 -5.03 -15.12
C LYS A 119 -3.42 -6.42 -14.71
N SER A 120 -3.27 -6.83 -13.45
CA SER A 120 -3.64 -8.14 -12.91
C SER A 120 -5.01 -8.20 -12.20
N GLY A 121 -5.71 -7.09 -11.98
CA GLY A 121 -7.01 -7.10 -11.29
C GLY A 121 -6.97 -7.33 -9.77
N THR A 122 -5.78 -7.46 -9.17
CA THR A 122 -5.60 -7.50 -7.71
C THR A 122 -5.49 -6.08 -7.15
N LEU A 123 -6.12 -5.81 -6.00
CA LEU A 123 -6.03 -4.51 -5.33
C LEU A 123 -4.56 -4.13 -5.08
N TYR A 124 -4.15 -2.93 -5.50
CA TYR A 124 -2.80 -2.37 -5.33
C TYR A 124 -2.26 -2.44 -3.88
N ILE A 125 -3.17 -2.58 -2.92
CA ILE A 125 -3.03 -2.53 -1.48
C ILE A 125 -2.16 -3.65 -0.88
N SER A 126 -2.08 -4.83 -1.52
CA SER A 126 -1.40 -5.99 -0.93
C SER A 126 0.10 -5.81 -0.76
N HIS A 127 0.76 -5.18 -1.73
CA HIS A 127 2.22 -5.00 -1.72
C HIS A 127 2.70 -4.03 -0.64
N PRO A 128 2.22 -2.77 -0.57
CA PRO A 128 2.63 -1.86 0.52
C PRO A 128 2.37 -2.43 1.92
N MET A 129 1.30 -3.23 2.07
CA MET A 129 1.01 -3.93 3.34
C MET A 129 2.01 -5.04 3.66
N ASP A 130 2.46 -5.82 2.68
CA ASP A 130 3.47 -6.86 2.93
C ASP A 130 4.83 -6.23 3.25
N VAL A 131 5.17 -5.11 2.61
CA VAL A 131 6.36 -4.30 2.94
C VAL A 131 6.29 -3.80 4.39
N ALA A 132 5.19 -3.12 4.76
CA ALA A 132 4.99 -2.61 6.11
C ALA A 132 5.02 -3.71 7.18
N SER A 133 4.35 -4.85 6.91
CA SER A 133 4.36 -6.04 7.78
C SER A 133 5.76 -6.61 7.98
N THR A 134 6.57 -6.64 6.91
CA THR A 134 7.95 -7.09 6.98
C THR A 134 8.81 -6.15 7.83
N LEU A 135 8.66 -4.83 7.67
CA LEU A 135 9.39 -3.84 8.47
C LEU A 135 9.03 -3.89 9.95
N LEU A 136 7.74 -4.10 10.27
CA LEU A 136 7.30 -4.29 11.65
C LEU A 136 7.91 -5.54 12.29
N LYS A 137 8.03 -6.66 11.56
CA LYS A 137 8.71 -7.88 12.05
C LYS A 137 10.18 -7.65 12.40
N GLU A 138 10.82 -6.71 11.71
CA GLU A 138 12.22 -6.33 11.93
C GLU A 138 12.37 -5.30 13.05
N ASN A 139 11.28 -4.89 13.71
CA ASN A 139 11.24 -3.83 14.71
C ASN A 139 11.75 -2.49 14.15
N ALA A 140 11.44 -2.21 12.88
CA ALA A 140 11.74 -0.92 12.28
C ALA A 140 11.01 0.23 12.99
N SER A 141 11.54 1.45 12.84
CA SER A 141 10.85 2.66 13.31
C SER A 141 9.53 2.87 12.55
N ILE A 142 8.60 3.59 13.17
CA ILE A 142 7.30 3.88 12.56
C ILE A 142 7.47 4.73 11.30
N GLU A 143 8.46 5.63 11.29
CA GLU A 143 8.84 6.42 10.12
C GLU A 143 9.26 5.53 8.93
N LEU A 144 10.02 4.47 9.19
CA LEU A 144 10.43 3.53 8.14
C LEU A 144 9.25 2.67 7.66
N VAL A 145 8.35 2.27 8.56
CA VAL A 145 7.13 1.54 8.19
C VAL A 145 6.19 2.41 7.36
N MET A 146 6.02 3.69 7.71
CA MET A 146 5.28 4.66 6.89
C MET A 146 5.94 4.83 5.52
N ALA A 147 7.26 4.93 5.45
CA ALA A 147 7.96 4.96 4.17
C ALA A 147 7.70 3.69 3.33
N GLY A 148 7.63 2.51 3.97
CA GLY A 148 7.22 1.26 3.32
C GLY A 148 5.80 1.30 2.74
N LEU A 149 4.85 1.92 3.42
CA LEU A 149 3.49 2.11 2.91
C LEU A 149 3.43 3.08 1.72
N LEU A 150 4.38 4.03 1.66
CA LEU A 150 4.40 5.16 0.74
C LEU A 150 5.41 5.03 -0.41
N HIS A 151 6.27 4.00 -0.40
CA HIS A 151 7.46 3.94 -1.26
C HIS A 151 7.14 4.07 -2.76
N ASP A 152 6.06 3.46 -3.21
CA ASP A 152 5.65 3.52 -4.61
C ASP A 152 4.79 4.76 -4.95
N VAL A 153 4.33 5.53 -3.95
CA VAL A 153 3.41 6.66 -4.18
C VAL A 153 4.05 7.72 -5.07
N VAL A 154 5.31 8.05 -4.82
CA VAL A 154 6.05 9.05 -5.61
C VAL A 154 6.51 8.47 -6.96
N GLU A 155 6.64 7.15 -7.07
CA GLU A 155 7.03 6.47 -8.31
C GLU A 155 5.86 6.33 -9.28
N ASP A 156 4.69 5.95 -8.78
CA ASP A 156 3.54 5.52 -9.60
C ASP A 156 2.42 6.57 -9.67
N THR A 157 2.55 7.74 -9.02
CA THR A 157 1.48 8.75 -9.00
C THR A 157 2.04 10.16 -9.15
N ASP A 158 1.15 11.15 -9.37
CA ASP A 158 1.51 12.57 -9.47
C ASP A 158 1.87 13.23 -8.12
N VAL A 159 2.01 12.45 -7.04
CA VAL A 159 2.35 12.95 -5.71
C VAL A 159 3.83 13.29 -5.64
N ASP A 160 4.15 14.53 -5.30
CA ASP A 160 5.52 14.97 -5.09
C ASP A 160 6.08 14.56 -3.70
N ILE A 161 7.40 14.47 -3.61
CA ILE A 161 8.09 14.14 -2.36
C ILE A 161 7.90 15.23 -1.28
N GLY A 162 7.65 16.47 -1.68
CA GLY A 162 7.36 17.58 -0.76
C GLY A 162 6.06 17.36 0.02
N THR A 163 5.06 16.74 -0.61
CA THR A 163 3.77 16.37 -0.03
C THR A 163 3.96 15.31 1.04
N ILE A 164 4.88 14.37 0.82
CA ILE A 164 5.26 13.38 1.84
C ILE A 164 5.94 14.07 3.02
N ALA A 165 6.86 15.00 2.78
CA ALA A 165 7.55 15.75 3.84
C ALA A 165 6.58 16.59 4.68
N ASP A 166 5.63 17.28 4.05
CA ASP A 166 4.65 18.13 4.72
C ASP A 166 3.65 17.32 5.58
N LYS A 167 3.31 16.10 5.15
CA LYS A 167 2.33 15.25 5.85
C LYS A 167 2.93 14.35 6.92
N TYR A 168 4.05 13.71 6.61
CA TYR A 168 4.62 12.62 7.40
C TYR A 168 6.02 12.96 7.96
N GLY A 169 6.53 14.15 7.65
CA GLY A 169 7.81 14.64 8.13
C GLY A 169 8.98 14.32 7.19
N GLN A 170 10.06 15.10 7.34
CA GLN A 170 11.23 15.03 6.46
C GLN A 170 11.88 13.65 6.45
N GLN A 171 11.95 12.96 7.59
CA GLN A 171 12.58 11.64 7.68
C GLN A 171 11.87 10.59 6.82
N VAL A 172 10.53 10.60 6.80
CA VAL A 172 9.74 9.69 5.94
C VAL A 172 9.99 10.00 4.47
N ALA A 173 9.99 11.28 4.11
CA ALA A 173 10.30 11.73 2.76
C ALA A 173 11.71 11.32 2.32
N ASP A 174 12.71 11.44 3.19
CA ASP A 174 14.09 11.02 2.90
C ASP A 174 14.17 9.51 2.61
N TYR A 175 13.47 8.68 3.40
CA TYR A 175 13.39 7.24 3.15
C TYR A 175 12.68 6.90 1.84
N VAL A 176 11.52 7.52 1.56
CA VAL A 176 10.78 7.30 0.30
C VAL A 176 11.63 7.70 -0.89
N ASN A 177 12.25 8.88 -0.85
CA ASN A 177 13.12 9.36 -1.92
C ASN A 177 14.32 8.44 -2.16
N ALA A 178 14.91 7.89 -1.10
CA ALA A 178 16.05 6.99 -1.22
C ALA A 178 15.75 5.66 -1.91
N VAL A 179 14.48 5.26 -2.01
CA VAL A 179 14.05 4.03 -2.70
C VAL A 179 13.26 4.31 -3.99
N THR A 180 13.08 5.58 -4.35
CA THR A 180 12.40 6.01 -5.57
C THR A 180 13.41 6.06 -6.72
N GLU A 181 13.14 5.38 -7.84
CA GLU A 181 14.01 5.46 -9.02
C GLU A 181 14.00 6.88 -9.67
N PRO A 182 15.12 7.39 -10.22
CA PRO A 182 15.11 8.68 -10.91
C PRO A 182 14.21 8.70 -12.15
N GLU A 183 13.40 9.74 -12.30
CA GLU A 183 12.44 9.90 -13.41
C GLU A 183 13.13 9.83 -14.78
N GLU A 184 14.33 10.39 -14.91
CA GLU A 184 15.10 10.39 -16.16
C GLU A 184 15.53 8.98 -16.61
N LEU A 185 15.59 8.02 -15.69
CA LEU A 185 15.89 6.63 -16.01
C LEU A 185 14.62 5.84 -16.37
N ARG A 186 13.43 6.30 -15.95
CA ARG A 186 12.13 5.65 -16.20
C ARG A 186 11.60 5.88 -17.63
N GLU A 187 11.88 7.04 -18.24
CA GLU A 187 11.44 7.34 -19.61
C GLU A 187 12.42 6.80 -20.68
N PRO A 188 12.00 5.89 -21.59
CA PRO A 188 12.89 5.39 -22.63
C PRO A 188 13.09 6.45 -23.73
N ALA A 189 14.25 7.10 -23.74
CA ALA A 189 14.57 8.13 -24.74
C ALA A 189 14.48 7.62 -26.20
N THR A 190 14.92 6.39 -26.48
CA THR A 190 14.84 5.77 -27.82
C THR A 190 15.16 4.26 -27.76
N GLY A 191 14.16 3.38 -27.80
CA GLY A 191 14.25 2.14 -28.60
C GLY A 191 14.75 0.81 -28.02
N ASP A 192 15.08 0.65 -26.74
CA ASP A 192 15.37 -0.70 -26.18
C ASP A 192 15.00 -0.81 -24.69
N LYS A 193 13.80 -1.35 -24.43
CA LYS A 193 13.21 -1.44 -23.08
C LYS A 193 14.02 -2.33 -22.12
N ALA A 194 14.72 -3.34 -22.64
CA ALA A 194 15.53 -4.25 -21.83
C ALA A 194 16.83 -3.56 -21.37
N ARG A 195 17.49 -2.83 -22.27
CA ARG A 195 18.68 -2.03 -21.92
C ARG A 195 18.36 -0.95 -20.89
N THR A 196 17.22 -0.26 -21.02
CA THR A 196 16.78 0.73 -20.03
C THR A 196 16.45 0.10 -18.68
N TRP A 197 15.86 -1.10 -18.67
CA TRP A 197 15.59 -1.83 -17.43
C TRP A 197 16.89 -2.19 -16.69
N LYS A 198 17.87 -2.76 -17.41
CA LYS A 198 19.14 -3.15 -16.80
C LYS A 198 19.90 -1.94 -16.22
N GLN A 199 19.93 -0.82 -16.94
CA GLN A 199 20.58 0.41 -16.45
C GLN A 199 19.93 0.95 -15.17
N ARG A 200 18.58 0.95 -15.09
CA ARG A 200 17.86 1.30 -13.86
C ARG A 200 18.26 0.40 -12.70
N LYS A 201 18.28 -0.92 -12.94
CA LYS A 201 18.62 -1.89 -11.90
C LYS A 201 20.08 -1.81 -11.45
N GLU A 202 21.02 -1.55 -12.37
CA GLU A 202 22.42 -1.27 -12.03
C GLU A 202 22.55 -0.04 -11.12
N HIS A 203 21.79 1.04 -11.41
CA HIS A 203 21.77 2.24 -10.57
C HIS A 203 21.24 1.92 -9.16
N THR A 204 20.08 1.26 -9.05
CA THR A 204 19.52 0.83 -7.75
C THR A 204 20.53 -0.02 -6.96
N ILE A 205 21.22 -0.98 -7.60
CA ILE A 205 22.22 -1.82 -6.94
C ILE A 205 23.37 -0.96 -6.37
N MET A 206 23.85 0.03 -7.12
CA MET A 206 24.92 0.91 -6.67
C MET A 206 24.50 1.76 -5.48
N ASP A 207 23.31 2.35 -5.52
CA ASP A 207 22.80 3.20 -4.44
C ASP A 207 22.61 2.39 -3.16
N ILE A 208 21.99 1.21 -3.27
CA ILE A 208 21.76 0.30 -2.14
C ILE A 208 23.08 -0.23 -1.55
N LYS A 209 24.15 -0.39 -2.33
CA LYS A 209 25.46 -0.77 -1.79
C LYS A 209 25.98 0.23 -0.77
N SER A 210 25.82 1.54 -1.03
CA SER A 210 26.25 2.63 -0.15
C SER A 210 25.18 3.18 0.80
N ALA A 211 23.94 2.71 0.67
CA ALA A 211 22.83 3.18 1.48
C ALA A 211 22.97 2.83 2.98
N ASP A 212 22.29 3.62 3.81
CA ASP A 212 22.15 3.36 5.24
C ASP A 212 21.32 2.10 5.50
N ARG A 213 21.46 1.55 6.71
CA ARG A 213 20.83 0.28 7.11
C ARG A 213 19.32 0.28 6.88
N ASP A 214 18.64 1.36 7.26
CA ASP A 214 17.18 1.48 7.15
C ASP A 214 16.71 1.48 5.69
N VAL A 215 17.43 2.18 4.81
CA VAL A 215 17.14 2.20 3.37
C VAL A 215 17.38 0.82 2.76
N LYS A 216 18.46 0.13 3.15
CA LYS A 216 18.69 -1.27 2.75
C LYS A 216 17.54 -2.17 3.22
N LEU A 217 17.07 -1.99 4.45
CA LEU A 217 15.99 -2.78 5.02
C LEU A 217 14.66 -2.54 4.30
N LEU A 218 14.31 -1.28 4.04
CA LEU A 218 13.13 -0.89 3.26
C LEU A 218 13.16 -1.49 1.86
N SER A 219 14.28 -1.35 1.14
CA SER A 219 14.45 -1.93 -0.19
C SER A 219 14.40 -3.47 -0.15
N CYS A 220 14.95 -4.10 0.88
CA CYS A 220 14.87 -5.55 1.06
C CYS A 220 13.43 -6.03 1.32
N ALA A 221 12.65 -5.29 2.11
CA ALA A 221 11.25 -5.60 2.37
C ALA A 221 10.40 -5.50 1.09
N ASP A 222 10.60 -4.46 0.28
CA ASP A 222 10.00 -4.33 -1.05
C ASP A 222 10.37 -5.50 -1.98
N LYS A 223 11.66 -5.86 -2.07
CA LYS A 223 12.08 -7.00 -2.91
C LYS A 223 11.54 -8.34 -2.41
N LEU A 224 11.39 -8.51 -1.10
CA LEU A 224 10.79 -9.70 -0.50
C LEU A 224 9.29 -9.80 -0.81
N ALA A 225 8.54 -8.70 -0.72
CA ALA A 225 7.15 -8.68 -1.12
C ALA A 225 6.98 -9.05 -2.61
N ASN A 226 7.78 -8.43 -3.48
CA ASN A 226 7.79 -8.73 -4.90
C ASN A 226 8.09 -10.21 -5.19
N ILE A 227 9.11 -10.80 -4.57
CA ILE A 227 9.48 -12.19 -4.89
C ILE A 227 8.45 -13.20 -4.37
N ARG A 228 7.78 -12.91 -3.24
CA ARG A 228 6.66 -13.73 -2.75
C ARG A 228 5.50 -13.74 -3.75
N ASP A 229 5.19 -12.58 -4.32
CA ASP A 229 4.18 -12.45 -5.39
C ASP A 229 4.62 -13.23 -6.65
N LEU A 230 5.88 -13.12 -7.09
CA LEU A 230 6.41 -13.88 -8.23
C LEU A 230 6.30 -15.39 -8.03
N ILE A 231 6.65 -15.91 -6.85
CA ILE A 231 6.53 -17.35 -6.52
C ILE A 231 5.06 -17.78 -6.57
N SER A 232 4.15 -16.97 -6.04
CA SER A 232 2.71 -17.25 -6.08
C SER A 232 2.18 -17.30 -7.51
N GLU A 233 2.54 -16.32 -8.34
CA GLU A 233 2.12 -16.24 -9.74
C GLU A 233 2.69 -17.40 -10.57
N LEU A 234 3.96 -17.76 -10.38
CA LEU A 234 4.58 -18.91 -11.02
C LEU A 234 3.86 -20.22 -10.67
N ARG A 235 3.48 -20.42 -9.40
CA ARG A 235 2.71 -21.60 -8.97
C ARG A 235 1.33 -21.67 -9.60
N MET A 236 0.70 -20.51 -9.85
CA MET A 236 -0.63 -20.43 -10.46
C MET A 236 -0.62 -20.58 -11.98
N GLN A 237 0.36 -19.99 -12.67
CA GLN A 237 0.40 -19.87 -14.13
C GLN A 237 1.38 -20.84 -14.80
N GLY A 238 2.32 -21.42 -14.05
CA GLY A 238 3.41 -22.25 -14.58
C GLY A 238 4.47 -21.43 -15.33
N GLU A 239 5.41 -22.11 -15.99
CA GLU A 239 6.59 -21.49 -16.64
C GLU A 239 6.26 -20.44 -17.72
N GLY A 240 5.05 -20.45 -18.30
CA GLY A 240 4.59 -19.43 -19.24
C GLY A 240 4.42 -18.03 -18.62
N PHE A 241 4.51 -17.92 -17.29
CA PHE A 241 4.50 -16.67 -16.55
C PHE A 241 5.63 -15.71 -16.98
N TRP A 242 6.81 -16.24 -17.27
CA TRP A 242 7.99 -15.43 -17.59
C TRP A 242 7.83 -14.63 -18.90
N ASP A 243 6.94 -15.07 -19.79
CA ASP A 243 6.63 -14.37 -21.05
C ASP A 243 5.94 -13.00 -20.82
N ASN A 244 5.45 -12.73 -19.61
CA ASN A 244 4.79 -11.47 -19.25
C ASN A 244 5.77 -10.34 -18.89
N PHE A 245 7.07 -10.63 -18.76
CA PHE A 245 8.08 -9.66 -18.32
C PHE A 245 8.81 -9.01 -19.49
N ASN A 246 9.20 -7.74 -19.30
CA ASN A 246 10.07 -7.04 -20.26
C ASN A 246 11.52 -7.55 -20.23
N ALA A 247 11.96 -8.18 -19.13
CA ALA A 247 13.30 -8.71 -18.92
C ALA A 247 13.22 -10.23 -18.75
N ALA A 248 14.22 -10.95 -19.28
CA ALA A 248 14.25 -12.41 -19.23
C ALA A 248 14.44 -12.94 -17.80
N LYS A 249 14.11 -14.22 -17.57
CA LYS A 249 14.26 -14.87 -16.24
C LYS A 249 15.67 -14.71 -15.69
N GLU A 250 16.69 -14.86 -16.53
CA GLU A 250 18.10 -14.74 -16.16
C GLU A 250 18.47 -13.30 -15.75
N GLU A 251 17.82 -12.29 -16.34
CA GLU A 251 18.02 -10.90 -15.95
C GLU A 251 17.34 -10.59 -14.60
N GLN A 252 16.14 -11.16 -14.36
CA GLN A 252 15.49 -11.08 -13.06
C GLN A 252 16.34 -11.76 -11.97
N GLU A 253 16.86 -12.96 -12.25
CA GLU A 253 17.75 -13.69 -11.34
C GLU A 253 19.00 -12.85 -11.00
N TRP A 254 19.68 -12.33 -12.03
CA TRP A 254 20.84 -11.45 -11.85
C TRP A 254 20.53 -10.28 -10.92
N TYR A 255 19.37 -9.64 -11.10
CA TYR A 255 18.98 -8.50 -10.29
C TYR A 255 18.79 -8.89 -8.82
N TYR A 256 18.02 -9.93 -8.54
CA TYR A 256 17.79 -10.39 -7.17
C TYR A 256 19.07 -10.85 -6.47
N ARG A 257 19.94 -11.59 -7.16
CA ARG A 257 21.24 -12.00 -6.61
C ARG A 257 22.15 -10.80 -6.34
N SER A 258 22.16 -9.82 -7.23
CA SER A 258 22.95 -8.59 -7.04
C SER A 258 22.42 -7.74 -5.87
N MET A 259 21.11 -7.72 -5.66
CA MET A 259 20.48 -7.04 -4.51
C MET A 259 20.86 -7.73 -3.20
N LEU A 260 20.86 -9.06 -3.12
CA LEU A 260 21.35 -9.80 -1.94
C LEU A 260 22.81 -9.42 -1.61
N GLU A 261 23.69 -9.37 -2.61
CA GLU A 261 25.07 -8.92 -2.40
C GLU A 261 25.13 -7.47 -1.90
N ALA A 262 24.32 -6.57 -2.46
CA ALA A 262 24.27 -5.17 -2.06
C ALA A 262 23.80 -4.98 -0.62
N PHE A 263 22.80 -5.75 -0.19
CA PHE A 263 22.28 -5.77 1.17
C PHE A 263 23.29 -6.30 2.19
N ALA A 264 24.15 -7.24 1.81
CA ALA A 264 25.19 -7.81 2.66
C ALA A 264 26.51 -7.00 2.68
N THR A 265 26.63 -5.97 1.83
CA THR A 265 27.90 -5.23 1.68
C THR A 265 28.02 -4.07 2.66
N GLY A 266 29.20 -3.92 3.26
CA GLY A 266 29.60 -2.74 4.02
C GLY A 266 29.16 -2.75 5.49
N PRO A 267 29.50 -1.71 6.26
CA PRO A 267 29.21 -1.64 7.70
C PRO A 267 27.70 -1.56 8.02
N GLN A 268 26.88 -1.21 7.04
CA GLN A 268 25.43 -1.13 7.14
C GLN A 268 24.73 -2.43 6.67
N SER A 269 25.47 -3.53 6.51
CA SER A 269 24.95 -4.84 6.07
C SER A 269 23.74 -5.30 6.90
N ILE A 270 22.66 -5.73 6.24
CA ILE A 270 21.43 -6.24 6.88
C ILE A 270 21.35 -7.78 6.89
N GLU A 271 22.48 -8.48 6.72
CA GLU A 271 22.51 -9.94 6.60
C GLU A 271 21.96 -10.69 7.83
N ASP A 272 21.96 -10.04 8.98
CA ASP A 272 21.48 -10.54 10.27
C ASP A 272 19.95 -10.51 10.40
N THR A 273 19.27 -9.68 9.59
CA THR A 273 17.81 -9.52 9.60
C THR A 273 17.09 -10.80 9.19
N HIS A 274 15.83 -10.96 9.59
CA HIS A 274 15.02 -12.08 9.14
C HIS A 274 14.60 -11.89 7.67
N ALA A 275 14.26 -10.67 7.26
CA ALA A 275 13.86 -10.28 5.91
C ALA A 275 14.93 -10.63 4.88
N TYR A 276 16.20 -10.35 5.15
CA TYR A 276 17.30 -10.74 4.25
C TYR A 276 17.41 -12.26 4.09
N ARG A 277 17.33 -13.01 5.20
CA ARG A 277 17.43 -14.47 5.18
C ARG A 277 16.26 -15.10 4.44
N GLU A 278 15.05 -14.57 4.62
CA GLU A 278 13.87 -15.01 3.91
C GLU A 278 13.96 -14.69 2.41
N LEU A 279 14.36 -13.47 2.05
CA LEU A 279 14.59 -13.08 0.65
C LEU A 279 15.58 -14.02 -0.01
N LYS A 280 16.68 -14.35 0.67
CA LYS A 280 17.66 -15.32 0.17
C LYS A 280 17.04 -16.69 -0.11
N VAL A 281 16.20 -17.20 0.80
CA VAL A 281 15.51 -18.49 0.58
C VAL A 281 14.56 -18.41 -0.61
N CYS A 282 13.78 -17.32 -0.73
CA CYS A 282 12.86 -17.14 -1.86
C CYS A 282 13.60 -17.01 -3.20
N VAL A 283 14.77 -16.38 -3.23
CA VAL A 283 15.61 -16.29 -4.44
C VAL A 283 16.09 -17.67 -4.89
N GLU A 284 16.52 -18.51 -3.96
CA GLU A 284 16.92 -19.90 -4.26
C GLU A 284 15.73 -20.81 -4.62
N GLU A 285 14.51 -20.48 -4.16
CA GLU A 285 13.30 -21.22 -4.53
C GLU A 285 12.84 -20.88 -5.95
N LEU A 286 12.90 -19.59 -6.33
CA LEU A 286 12.35 -19.10 -7.59
C LEU A 286 13.27 -19.33 -8.80
N PHE A 287 14.58 -19.23 -8.60
CA PHE A 287 15.61 -19.28 -9.65
C PHE A 287 16.53 -20.48 -9.50
#